data_AF-A0A6B1I467-F1
#
_entry.id   AF-A0A6B1I467-F1
#
_cell.length_a   1.000
_cell.length_b   1.000
_cell.length_c   1.000
_cell.angle_alpha   90.00
_cell.angle_beta   90.00
_cell.angle_gamma   90.00
#
_symmetry.space_group_name_H-M   'P 1'
#
loop_
_entity.id
_entity.type
_entity.pdbx_description
1 polymer ?
#
loop_
_entity_poly.entity_id
_entity_poly.type
_entity_poly.pdbx_seq_one_letter_code
_entity_poly.pdbx_strand_id
1 'polypeptide(L)'
;MVRRVSRFSVIVRNDEGEYLAHLTNSGRLLDLIFPGSSCLCVSKRPAKTTLKIVGVPVSKEWAVLIDPHEQTRCFVNAADAGAIQWLDGWRITGTEVNCGESRIDYKINRYEDNSIGFIETKSAAMLLSGNVGAFPDCPTIRGRKHVKTMLRLANKHRSIILFLVQHPDAESFSPSIQGDKQFVADLADAVDDGV
;
A
#
# COMPACT_ATOMS: atom_id res chain seq x y z
N MET A 1 2.55 -3.43 21.27
CA MET A 1 1.68 -4.48 20.70
C MET A 1 1.73 -5.67 21.65
N VAL A 2 0.59 -6.17 22.11
CA VAL A 2 0.53 -7.32 23.03
C VAL A 2 0.37 -8.62 22.25
N ARG A 3 -0.69 -8.70 21.44
CA ARG A 3 -0.97 -9.86 20.58
C ARG A 3 -1.87 -9.50 19.41
N ARG A 4 -1.77 -10.27 18.32
CA ARG A 4 -2.69 -10.20 17.19
C ARG A 4 -3.88 -11.12 17.45
N VAL A 5 -5.11 -10.57 17.42
CA VAL A 5 -6.36 -11.32 17.62
C VAL A 5 -6.85 -11.92 16.31
N SER A 6 -6.71 -11.16 15.22
CA SER A 6 -7.08 -11.57 13.87
C SER A 6 -6.23 -10.81 12.85
N ARG A 7 -6.46 -11.05 11.55
CA ARG A 7 -5.83 -10.27 10.48
C ARG A 7 -6.00 -8.75 10.66
N PHE A 8 -7.15 -8.33 11.20
CA PHE A 8 -7.55 -6.91 11.27
C PHE A 8 -7.74 -6.38 12.70
N SER A 9 -7.32 -7.13 13.72
CA SER A 9 -7.52 -6.75 15.12
C SER A 9 -6.32 -7.12 15.97
N VAL A 10 -5.81 -6.15 16.72
CA VAL A 10 -4.59 -6.25 17.51
C VAL A 10 -4.87 -5.67 18.90
N ILE A 11 -4.38 -6.33 19.95
CA ILE A 11 -4.37 -5.75 21.29
C ILE A 11 -3.10 -4.90 21.43
N VAL A 12 -3.28 -3.63 21.74
CA VAL A 12 -2.21 -2.68 22.09
C VAL A 12 -2.36 -2.28 23.56
N ARG A 13 -1.26 -1.86 24.18
CA ARG A 13 -1.24 -1.47 25.59
C ARG A 13 -0.48 -0.15 25.72
N ASN A 14 -0.97 0.73 26.58
CA ASN A 14 -0.24 1.87 27.14
C ASN A 14 -0.34 1.81 28.68
N ASP A 15 0.06 2.88 29.37
CA ASP A 15 0.04 2.94 30.84
C ASP A 15 -1.38 2.91 31.45
N GLU A 16 -2.41 3.23 30.66
CA GLU A 16 -3.82 3.25 31.09
C GLU A 16 -4.52 1.89 30.94
N GLY A 17 -4.02 1.00 30.06
CA GLY A 17 -4.59 -0.34 29.89
C GLY A 17 -4.40 -0.95 28.51
N GLU A 18 -5.20 -1.98 28.23
CA GLU A 18 -5.24 -2.66 26.94
C GLU A 18 -6.43 -2.23 26.09
N TYR A 19 -6.18 -2.06 24.79
CA TYR A 19 -7.17 -1.58 23.83
C TYR A 19 -7.15 -2.46 22.59
N LEU A 20 -8.34 -2.70 22.03
CA LEU A 20 -8.47 -3.34 20.73
C LEU A 20 -8.31 -2.30 19.62
N ALA A 21 -7.20 -2.39 18.88
CA ALA A 21 -6.89 -1.56 17.74
C ALA A 21 -7.18 -2.27 16.42
N HIS A 22 -7.62 -1.51 15.43
CA HIS A 22 -7.81 -1.99 14.07
C HIS A 22 -6.51 -1.89 13.28
N LEU A 23 -6.14 -2.99 12.61
CA LEU A 23 -5.06 -3.04 11.64
C LEU A 23 -5.69 -3.14 10.25
N THR A 24 -5.66 -2.07 9.47
CA THR A 24 -6.25 -2.00 8.11
C THR A 24 -5.41 -2.73 7.08
N ASN A 25 -4.10 -2.86 7.33
CA ASN A 25 -3.19 -3.55 6.43
C ASN A 25 -3.47 -5.05 6.40
N SER A 26 -3.64 -5.55 5.19
CA SER A 26 -3.97 -6.94 4.94
C SER A 26 -2.75 -7.87 4.93
N GLY A 27 -1.54 -7.31 4.91
CA GLY A 27 -0.27 -8.03 5.01
C GLY A 27 -0.06 -8.72 6.36
N ARG A 28 0.95 -9.57 6.41
CA ARG A 28 1.39 -10.22 7.64
C ARG A 28 2.13 -9.26 8.55
N LEU A 29 2.95 -8.36 8.00
CA LEU A 29 3.74 -7.37 8.72
C LEU A 29 4.57 -7.98 9.86
N LEU A 30 5.14 -9.17 9.68
CA LEU A 30 5.78 -9.92 10.77
C LEU A 30 7.00 -9.18 11.34
N ASP A 31 7.68 -8.39 10.52
CA ASP A 31 8.87 -7.62 10.93
C ASP A 31 8.51 -6.31 11.66
N LEU A 32 7.23 -5.90 11.66
CA LEU A 32 6.75 -4.65 12.24
C LEU A 32 5.73 -4.85 13.37
N ILE A 33 4.88 -5.87 13.25
CA ILE A 33 3.75 -6.15 14.14
C ILE A 33 3.98 -7.53 14.78
N PHE A 34 4.67 -7.52 15.92
CA PHE A 34 4.95 -8.69 16.76
C PHE A 34 4.77 -8.33 18.24
N PRO A 35 4.56 -9.31 19.14
CA PRO A 35 4.48 -9.04 20.57
C PRO A 35 5.70 -8.26 21.08
N GLY A 36 5.45 -7.12 21.71
CA GLY A 36 6.49 -6.18 22.17
C GLY A 36 6.76 -5.00 21.24
N SER A 37 6.33 -5.03 19.96
CA SER A 37 6.58 -3.90 19.05
C SER A 37 5.78 -2.64 19.42
N SER A 38 6.36 -1.46 19.25
CA SER A 38 5.65 -0.19 19.43
C SER A 38 4.68 0.07 18.27
N CYS A 39 3.58 0.78 18.54
CA CYS A 39 2.59 1.12 17.51
C CYS A 39 2.16 2.57 17.65
N LEU A 40 2.14 3.31 16.56
CA LEU A 40 1.47 4.60 16.47
C LEU A 40 -0.01 4.35 16.21
N CYS A 41 -0.85 4.82 17.12
CA CYS A 41 -2.29 4.65 17.07
C CYS A 41 -2.99 6.00 17.02
N VAL A 42 -4.08 6.07 16.25
CA VAL A 42 -5.00 7.22 16.24
C VAL A 42 -6.37 6.81 16.72
N SER A 43 -7.04 7.71 17.42
CA SER A 43 -8.44 7.54 17.81
C SER A 43 -9.33 7.54 16.58
N LYS A 44 -10.39 6.72 16.59
CA LYS A 44 -11.43 6.73 15.57
C LYS A 44 -12.81 6.73 16.21
N ARG A 45 -13.84 7.08 15.42
CA ARG A 45 -15.23 7.07 15.89
C ARG A 45 -15.57 5.68 16.48
N PRO A 46 -16.29 5.64 17.63
CA PRO A 46 -16.58 4.39 18.30
C PRO A 46 -17.30 3.38 17.39
N ALA A 47 -16.72 2.20 17.31
CA ALA A 47 -17.30 1.00 16.69
C ALA A 47 -16.78 -0.22 17.49
N LYS A 48 -16.55 -1.36 16.84
CA LYS A 48 -15.90 -2.53 17.48
C LYS A 48 -14.48 -2.24 18.01
N THR A 49 -13.82 -1.20 17.49
CA THR A 49 -12.47 -0.75 17.88
C THR A 49 -12.48 0.77 18.02
N THR A 50 -11.77 1.30 19.02
CA THR A 50 -11.64 2.75 19.26
C THR A 50 -10.32 3.32 18.75
N LEU A 51 -9.36 2.45 18.45
CA LEU A 51 -8.05 2.81 17.91
C LEU A 51 -7.83 2.21 16.51
N LYS A 52 -7.00 2.88 15.70
CA LYS A 52 -6.46 2.40 14.43
C LYS A 52 -4.93 2.49 14.49
N ILE A 53 -4.23 1.41 14.14
CA ILE A 53 -2.78 1.45 14.00
C ILE A 53 -2.44 2.09 12.66
N VAL A 54 -1.68 3.18 12.68
CA VAL A 54 -1.26 3.91 11.48
C VAL A 54 0.19 3.65 11.10
N GLY A 55 1.04 3.41 12.10
CA GLY A 55 2.48 3.23 11.87
C GLY A 55 3.17 2.45 12.98
N VAL A 56 4.43 2.11 12.73
CA VAL A 56 5.32 1.39 13.66
C VAL A 56 6.63 2.17 13.78
N PRO A 57 6.98 2.70 14.97
CA PRO A 57 8.27 3.33 15.17
C PRO A 57 9.41 2.34 14.91
N VAL A 58 10.40 2.75 14.11
CA VAL A 58 11.63 1.98 13.83
C VAL A 58 12.88 2.68 14.36
N SER A 59 12.77 3.96 14.70
CA SER A 59 13.78 4.70 15.44
C SER A 59 13.12 5.75 16.34
N LYS A 60 13.92 6.61 16.98
CA LYS A 60 13.40 7.75 17.76
C LYS A 60 12.71 8.80 16.90
N GLU A 61 13.12 8.93 15.65
CA GLU A 61 12.67 9.98 14.73
C GLU A 61 11.71 9.45 13.66
N TRP A 62 11.81 8.15 13.33
CA TRP A 62 11.13 7.58 12.18
C TRP A 62 10.19 6.43 12.54
N ALA A 63 9.11 6.35 11.77
CA ALA A 63 8.14 5.28 11.81
C ALA A 63 7.77 4.84 10.40
N VAL A 64 7.49 3.54 10.23
CA VAL A 64 6.93 2.99 9.00
C VAL A 64 5.44 3.26 9.01
N LEU A 65 4.93 3.95 7.99
CA LEU A 65 3.50 4.12 7.79
C LEU A 65 2.92 2.83 7.22
N ILE A 66 2.04 2.16 7.97
CA ILE A 66 1.51 0.84 7.58
C ILE A 66 0.02 0.86 7.23
N ASP A 67 -0.71 1.93 7.52
CA ASP A 67 -2.12 2.05 7.15
C ASP A 67 -2.27 2.43 5.67
N PRO A 68 -2.85 1.56 4.82
CA PRO A 68 -2.92 1.85 3.39
C PRO A 68 -3.72 3.11 3.03
N HIS A 69 -4.67 3.53 3.87
CA HIS A 69 -5.42 4.76 3.62
C HIS A 69 -4.59 6.01 3.90
N GLU A 70 -3.76 5.99 4.94
CA GLU A 70 -2.82 7.07 5.19
C GLU A 70 -1.76 7.14 4.07
N GLN A 71 -1.26 5.99 3.61
CA GLN A 71 -0.28 5.92 2.51
C GLN A 71 -0.85 6.51 1.21
N THR A 72 -2.07 6.13 0.84
CA THR A 72 -2.72 6.66 -0.35
C THR A 72 -3.07 8.13 -0.21
N ARG A 73 -3.42 8.61 0.99
CA ARG A 73 -3.59 10.04 1.26
C ARG A 73 -2.29 10.82 1.04
N CYS A 74 -1.15 10.28 1.48
CA CYS A 74 0.17 10.87 1.19
C CYS A 74 0.44 10.96 -0.31
N PHE A 75 0.15 9.90 -1.07
CA PHE A 75 0.27 9.90 -2.52
C PHE A 75 -0.60 10.97 -3.19
N VAL A 76 -1.89 11.04 -2.85
CA VAL A 76 -2.81 12.03 -3.43
C VAL A 76 -2.35 13.46 -3.12
N ASN A 77 -1.97 13.74 -1.87
CA ASN A 77 -1.47 15.06 -1.49
C ASN A 77 -0.20 15.44 -2.26
N ALA A 78 0.71 14.49 -2.47
CA ALA A 78 1.93 14.72 -3.25
C ALA A 78 1.63 14.93 -4.74
N ALA A 79 0.69 14.18 -5.31
CA ALA A 79 0.23 14.36 -6.69
C ALA A 79 -0.41 15.74 -6.90
N ASP A 80 -1.31 16.14 -5.99
CA ASP A 80 -2.01 17.44 -6.05
C ASP A 80 -1.04 18.63 -5.87
N ALA A 81 0.00 18.44 -5.06
CA ALA A 81 1.07 19.43 -4.87
C ALA A 81 2.08 19.49 -6.04
N GLY A 82 1.94 18.64 -7.07
CA GLY A 82 2.90 18.57 -8.18
C GLY A 82 4.27 18.02 -7.80
N ALA A 83 4.36 17.26 -6.70
CA ALA A 83 5.63 16.69 -6.22
C ALA A 83 6.04 15.40 -6.96
N ILE A 84 5.17 14.89 -7.85
CA ILE A 84 5.36 13.62 -8.55
C ILE A 84 5.54 13.91 -10.05
N GLN A 85 6.79 14.06 -10.49
CA GLN A 85 7.13 14.50 -11.86
C GLN A 85 6.57 13.58 -12.96
N TRP A 86 6.51 12.26 -12.73
CA TRP A 86 5.94 11.33 -13.72
C TRP A 86 4.40 11.43 -13.86
N LEU A 87 3.75 12.25 -13.03
CA LEU A 87 2.35 12.66 -13.14
C LEU A 87 2.17 14.07 -13.72
N ASP A 88 3.21 14.72 -14.22
CA ASP A 88 3.07 16.04 -14.84
C ASP A 88 2.05 16.02 -15.99
N GLY A 89 1.13 16.98 -15.97
CA GLY A 89 -0.04 17.06 -16.88
C GLY A 89 -1.19 16.09 -16.54
N TRP A 90 -0.99 15.07 -15.71
CA TRP A 90 -2.04 14.15 -15.29
C TRP A 90 -2.76 14.65 -14.04
N ARG A 91 -4.06 14.37 -13.93
CA ARG A 91 -4.89 14.68 -12.75
C ARG A 91 -5.70 13.47 -12.34
N ILE A 92 -5.79 13.22 -11.04
CA ILE A 92 -6.70 12.22 -10.48
C ILE A 92 -8.14 12.73 -10.69
N THR A 93 -8.97 11.91 -11.34
CA THR A 93 -10.35 12.27 -11.75
C THR A 93 -11.41 11.30 -11.23
N GLY A 94 -10.98 10.18 -10.63
CA GLY A 94 -11.88 9.20 -10.03
C GLY A 94 -11.14 8.27 -9.09
N THR A 95 -11.87 7.74 -8.11
CA THR A 95 -11.38 6.78 -7.13
C THR A 95 -12.22 5.50 -7.16
N GLU A 96 -11.64 4.35 -6.77
CA GLU A 96 -12.34 3.06 -6.67
C GLU A 96 -13.08 2.69 -7.97
N VAL A 97 -12.41 2.89 -9.11
CA VAL A 97 -13.02 2.85 -10.45
C VAL A 97 -13.25 1.42 -10.89
N ASN A 98 -14.51 1.09 -11.21
CA ASN A 98 -14.87 -0.24 -11.71
C ASN A 98 -14.24 -0.48 -13.09
N CYS A 99 -13.37 -1.49 -13.18
CA CYS A 99 -12.68 -1.90 -14.39
C CYS A 99 -13.02 -3.36 -14.77
N GLY A 100 -14.28 -3.75 -14.59
CA GLY A 100 -14.78 -5.11 -14.85
C GLY A 100 -14.77 -5.93 -13.57
N GLU A 101 -13.86 -6.89 -13.47
CA GLU A 101 -13.82 -7.78 -12.30
C GLU A 101 -13.08 -7.20 -11.08
N SER A 102 -12.48 -6.03 -11.23
CA SER A 102 -11.68 -5.34 -10.21
C SER A 102 -12.09 -3.88 -10.11
N ARG A 103 -11.85 -3.30 -8.92
CA ARG A 103 -11.85 -1.85 -8.73
C ARG A 103 -10.40 -1.41 -8.62
N ILE A 104 -10.02 -0.44 -9.44
CA ILE A 104 -8.69 0.16 -9.46
C ILE A 104 -8.74 1.46 -8.67
N ASP A 105 -7.70 1.71 -7.88
CA ASP A 105 -7.70 2.79 -6.89
C ASP A 105 -7.97 4.17 -7.51
N TYR A 106 -7.35 4.48 -8.65
CA TYR A 106 -7.48 5.79 -9.29
C TYR A 106 -7.64 5.72 -10.81
N LYS A 107 -8.44 6.65 -11.35
CA LYS A 107 -8.41 7.06 -12.75
C LYS A 107 -7.73 8.42 -12.85
N ILE A 108 -6.82 8.55 -13.81
CA ILE A 108 -6.15 9.80 -14.16
C ILE A 108 -6.51 10.24 -15.58
N ASN A 109 -6.60 11.54 -15.80
CA ASN A 109 -6.75 12.12 -17.15
C ASN A 109 -5.65 13.13 -17.41
N ARG A 110 -5.21 13.24 -18.66
CA ARG A 110 -4.39 14.34 -19.18
C ARG A 110 -5.25 15.16 -20.13
N TYR A 111 -5.50 16.43 -19.77
CA TYR A 111 -6.49 17.25 -20.47
C TYR A 111 -6.00 17.75 -21.83
N GLU A 112 -4.69 17.90 -22.01
CA GLU A 112 -4.05 18.40 -23.23
C GLU A 112 -4.37 17.55 -24.45
N ASP A 113 -4.50 16.23 -24.27
CA ASP A 113 -4.77 15.27 -25.35
C ASP A 113 -5.91 14.28 -25.04
N ASN A 114 -6.68 14.53 -23.99
CA ASN A 114 -7.75 13.67 -23.48
C ASN A 114 -7.31 12.22 -23.18
N SER A 115 -6.03 12.00 -22.87
CA SER A 115 -5.56 10.67 -22.50
C SER A 115 -6.14 10.22 -21.16
N ILE A 116 -6.42 8.93 -21.06
CA ILE A 116 -6.92 8.27 -19.84
C ILE A 116 -5.84 7.33 -19.31
N GLY A 117 -5.71 7.27 -18.00
CA GLY A 117 -4.90 6.29 -17.31
C GLY A 117 -5.49 5.80 -16.00
N PHE A 118 -4.84 4.81 -15.41
CA PHE A 118 -5.26 4.14 -14.20
C PHE A 118 -4.06 3.88 -13.30
N ILE A 119 -4.24 4.05 -11.99
CA ILE A 119 -3.21 3.79 -10.99
C ILE A 119 -3.78 2.83 -9.95
N GLU A 120 -3.07 1.73 -9.74
CA GLU A 120 -3.31 0.77 -8.67
C GLU A 120 -2.19 0.89 -7.64
N THR A 121 -2.51 1.17 -6.39
CA THR A 121 -1.51 1.31 -5.32
C THR A 121 -1.29 0.01 -4.56
N LYS A 122 -0.06 -0.18 -4.06
CA LYS A 122 0.34 -1.33 -3.24
C LYS A 122 1.13 -0.84 -2.02
N SER A 123 0.65 -1.18 -0.83
CA SER A 123 1.37 -0.92 0.43
C SER A 123 2.63 -1.80 0.52
N ALA A 124 3.81 -1.25 0.26
CA ALA A 124 5.10 -1.94 0.35
C ALA A 124 5.83 -1.58 1.67
N ALA A 125 5.35 -2.14 2.78
CA ALA A 125 5.88 -1.86 4.11
C ALA A 125 6.99 -2.84 4.58
N MET A 126 7.23 -3.92 3.84
CA MET A 126 8.25 -4.92 4.16
C MET A 126 9.64 -4.40 3.77
N LEU A 127 10.64 -4.67 4.61
CA LEU A 127 12.06 -4.39 4.33
C LEU A 127 12.83 -5.71 4.34
N LEU A 128 13.51 -6.01 3.24
CA LEU A 128 14.42 -7.15 3.13
C LEU A 128 15.85 -6.74 3.53
N SER A 129 16.73 -7.75 3.68
CA SER A 129 18.15 -7.53 3.89
C SER A 129 18.75 -6.59 2.84
N GLY A 130 19.62 -5.68 3.25
CA GLY A 130 20.25 -4.71 2.36
C GLY A 130 19.33 -3.54 1.99
N ASN A 131 18.41 -3.15 2.89
CA ASN A 131 17.59 -1.96 2.74
C ASN A 131 16.68 -1.95 1.50
N VAL A 132 16.19 -3.14 1.11
CA VAL A 132 15.33 -3.31 -0.06
C VAL A 132 13.86 -3.36 0.39
N GLY A 133 13.10 -2.31 0.09
CA GLY A 133 11.64 -2.32 0.26
C GLY A 133 11.00 -3.38 -0.63
N ALA A 134 9.94 -4.04 -0.16
CA ALA A 134 9.40 -5.17 -0.90
C ALA A 134 7.89 -5.38 -0.77
N PHE A 135 7.34 -6.08 -1.77
CA PHE A 135 5.94 -6.49 -1.83
C PHE A 135 5.76 -7.75 -2.68
N PRO A 136 4.82 -8.66 -2.36
CA PRO A 136 4.04 -8.72 -1.12
C PRO A 136 4.81 -9.46 -0.01
N ASP A 137 4.31 -9.39 1.23
CA ASP A 137 4.84 -10.16 2.37
C ASP A 137 4.16 -11.54 2.54
N CYS A 138 3.17 -11.82 1.70
CA CYS A 138 2.41 -13.07 1.67
C CYS A 138 1.65 -13.25 0.34
N PRO A 139 1.15 -14.46 0.03
CA PRO A 139 0.42 -14.70 -1.21
C PRO A 139 -0.80 -13.77 -1.37
N THR A 140 -0.96 -13.17 -2.56
CA THR A 140 -1.96 -12.12 -2.82
C THR A 140 -2.77 -12.39 -4.09
N ILE A 141 -3.86 -13.17 -3.94
CA ILE A 141 -4.81 -13.44 -5.05
C ILE A 141 -5.39 -12.13 -5.61
N ARG A 142 -5.74 -11.18 -4.73
CA ARG A 142 -6.24 -9.86 -5.14
C ARG A 142 -5.19 -9.08 -5.92
N GLY A 143 -3.93 -9.09 -5.47
CA GLY A 143 -2.83 -8.43 -6.17
C GLY A 143 -2.66 -8.96 -7.59
N ARG A 144 -2.60 -10.29 -7.77
CA ARG A 144 -2.51 -10.94 -9.08
C ARG A 144 -3.68 -10.57 -10.01
N LYS A 145 -4.91 -10.56 -9.48
CA LYS A 145 -6.10 -10.14 -10.25
C LYS A 145 -6.00 -8.68 -10.73
N HIS A 146 -5.45 -7.81 -9.89
CA HIS A 146 -5.27 -6.40 -10.23
C HIS A 146 -4.20 -6.25 -11.30
N VAL A 147 -3.08 -6.97 -11.24
CA VAL A 147 -2.06 -7.00 -12.30
C VAL A 147 -2.67 -7.37 -13.66
N LYS A 148 -3.47 -8.45 -13.71
CA LYS A 148 -4.19 -8.85 -14.95
C LYS A 148 -5.17 -7.78 -15.46
N THR A 149 -5.76 -7.00 -14.55
CA THR A 149 -6.60 -5.87 -14.93
C THR A 149 -5.77 -4.72 -15.50
N MET A 150 -4.62 -4.40 -14.90
CA MET A 150 -3.71 -3.36 -15.40
C MET A 150 -3.16 -3.72 -16.78
N LEU A 151 -2.76 -4.97 -17.00
CA LEU A 151 -2.38 -5.51 -18.31
C LEU A 151 -3.45 -5.28 -19.39
N ARG A 152 -4.72 -5.59 -19.08
CA ARG A 152 -5.83 -5.34 -20.01
C ARG A 152 -5.97 -3.85 -20.33
N LEU A 153 -5.83 -2.98 -19.33
CA LEU A 153 -5.95 -1.53 -19.48
C LEU A 153 -4.78 -0.93 -20.28
N ALA A 154 -3.57 -1.47 -20.15
CA ALA A 154 -2.36 -1.01 -20.83
C ALA A 154 -2.50 -0.95 -22.36
N ASN A 155 -3.32 -1.84 -22.95
CA ASN A 155 -3.61 -1.84 -24.38
C ASN A 155 -4.22 -0.54 -24.92
N LYS A 156 -4.86 0.28 -24.05
CA LYS A 156 -5.59 1.49 -24.47
C LYS A 156 -5.33 2.71 -23.58
N HIS A 157 -4.79 2.50 -22.38
CA HIS A 157 -4.71 3.51 -21.34
C HIS A 157 -3.37 3.41 -20.62
N ARG A 158 -2.84 4.55 -20.18
CA ARG A 158 -1.68 4.56 -19.28
C ARG A 158 -2.04 3.75 -18.04
N SER A 159 -1.24 2.75 -17.72
CA SER A 159 -1.50 1.84 -16.60
C SER A 159 -0.30 1.90 -15.68
N ILE A 160 -0.54 2.02 -14.37
CA ILE A 160 0.53 2.20 -13.39
C ILE A 160 0.23 1.35 -12.16
N ILE A 161 1.19 0.52 -11.75
CA ILE A 161 1.18 -0.10 -10.42
C ILE A 161 2.16 0.67 -9.53
N LEU A 162 1.62 1.40 -8.55
CA LEU A 162 2.40 2.24 -7.65
C LEU A 162 2.66 1.52 -6.33
N PHE A 163 3.91 1.14 -6.08
CA PHE A 163 4.34 0.62 -4.79
C PHE A 163 4.67 1.78 -3.83
N LEU A 164 3.87 1.92 -2.79
CA LEU A 164 4.07 2.90 -1.72
C LEU A 164 5.04 2.31 -0.70
N VAL A 165 6.34 2.54 -0.94
CA VAL A 165 7.42 2.17 -0.01
C VAL A 165 7.47 3.22 1.10
N GLN A 166 7.28 2.79 2.35
CA GLN A 166 7.16 3.69 3.50
C GLN A 166 8.20 3.42 4.59
N HIS A 167 9.07 2.44 4.36
CA HIS A 167 10.15 2.17 5.30
C HIS A 167 11.22 3.26 5.13
N PRO A 168 11.60 4.00 6.20
CA PRO A 168 12.54 5.13 6.09
C PRO A 168 13.93 4.68 5.63
N ASP A 169 14.33 3.46 6.00
CA ASP A 169 15.61 2.88 5.59
C ASP A 169 15.59 2.21 4.21
N ALA A 170 14.48 2.26 3.46
CA ALA A 170 14.45 1.65 2.13
C ALA A 170 15.21 2.49 1.10
N GLU A 171 16.21 1.89 0.46
CA GLU A 171 17.05 2.51 -0.57
C GLU A 171 16.71 2.01 -1.98
N SER A 172 16.01 0.89 -2.08
CA SER A 172 15.58 0.28 -3.34
C SER A 172 14.28 -0.50 -3.16
N PHE A 173 13.71 -1.00 -4.25
CA PHE A 173 12.50 -1.81 -4.24
C PHE A 173 12.67 -3.10 -5.04
N SER A 174 12.14 -4.20 -4.51
CA SER A 174 12.02 -5.47 -5.25
C SER A 174 10.70 -6.16 -4.96
N PRO A 175 10.03 -6.75 -5.98
CA PRO A 175 8.93 -7.64 -5.71
C PRO A 175 9.47 -8.93 -5.04
N SER A 176 8.73 -9.47 -4.07
CA SER A 176 9.20 -10.58 -3.23
C SER A 176 8.71 -11.93 -3.73
N ILE A 177 9.63 -12.75 -4.24
CA ILE A 177 9.37 -14.13 -4.68
C ILE A 177 8.92 -15.01 -3.50
N GLN A 178 9.50 -14.79 -2.32
CA GLN A 178 9.12 -15.51 -1.09
C GLN A 178 7.69 -15.18 -0.65
N GLY A 179 7.27 -13.93 -0.85
CA GLY A 179 5.90 -13.51 -0.58
C GLY A 179 4.92 -14.13 -1.56
N ASP A 180 5.16 -13.98 -2.87
CA ASP A 180 4.30 -14.52 -3.91
C ASP A 180 5.01 -14.67 -5.27
N LYS A 181 5.54 -15.85 -5.57
CA LYS A 181 6.19 -16.16 -6.85
C LYS A 181 5.31 -15.88 -8.08
N GLN A 182 4.01 -16.14 -8.01
CA GLN A 182 3.13 -15.92 -9.16
C GLN A 182 2.86 -14.42 -9.36
N PHE A 183 2.73 -13.64 -8.29
CA PHE A 183 2.62 -12.19 -8.41
C PHE A 183 3.87 -11.59 -9.08
N VAL A 184 5.07 -12.07 -8.72
CA VAL A 184 6.32 -11.62 -9.35
C VAL A 184 6.33 -11.94 -10.85
N ALA A 185 5.91 -13.15 -11.24
CA ALA A 185 5.81 -13.53 -12.64
C ALA A 185 4.78 -12.66 -13.39
N ASP A 186 3.57 -12.52 -12.85
CA ASP A 186 2.51 -11.67 -13.44
C ASP A 186 2.98 -10.21 -13.57
N LEU A 187 3.79 -9.70 -12.62
CA LEU A 187 4.34 -8.35 -12.65
C LEU A 187 5.43 -8.18 -13.72
N ALA A 188 6.27 -9.20 -13.93
CA ALA A 188 7.26 -9.19 -15.00
C ALA A 188 6.57 -9.09 -16.38
N ASP A 189 5.54 -9.92 -16.61
CA ASP A 189 4.72 -9.84 -17.81
C ASP A 189 4.09 -8.44 -17.97
N ALA A 190 3.62 -7.84 -16.87
CA ALA A 190 3.05 -6.49 -16.88
C ALA A 190 4.04 -5.40 -17.29
N VAL A 191 5.29 -5.49 -16.84
CA VAL A 191 6.35 -4.56 -17.24
C VAL A 191 6.66 -4.69 -18.73
N ASP A 192 6.76 -5.93 -19.24
CA ASP A 192 7.03 -6.18 -20.66
C ASP A 192 5.90 -5.68 -21.57
N ASP A 193 4.66 -5.66 -21.07
CA ASP A 193 3.45 -5.20 -21.79
C ASP A 193 3.09 -3.72 -21.53
N GLY A 194 3.95 -2.95 -20.85
CA GLY A 194 3.84 -1.49 -20.75
C GLY A 194 3.01 -0.94 -19.57
N VAL A 195 2.92 -1.70 -18.46
CA VAL A 195 2.38 -1.25 -17.16
C VAL A 195 3.46 -0.64 -16.27
#